data_AF-A0A842QRD0-F1
#
_entry.id   AF-A0A842QRD0-F1
#
_cell.length_a   1.000
_cell.length_b   1.000
_cell.length_c   1.000
_cell.angle_alpha   90.00
_cell.angle_beta   90.00
_cell.angle_gamma   90.00
#
_symmetry.space_group_name_H-M   'P 1'
#
loop_
_entity.id
_entity.type
_entity.pdbx_description
1 polymer ?
#
loop_
_entity_poly.entity_id
_entity_poly.type
_entity_poly.pdbx_seq_one_letter_code
_entity_poly.pdbx_strand_id
1 'polypeptide(L)' 'MEHLRKITNLDKVTFALMLEEGKARISELEFHVTLTKMQIKRALVHLVAQGQVAYEASNNIYTLL' A
#
# COMPACT_ATOMS: atom_id res chain seq x y z
N MET A 1 1.24 11.67 -28.16
CA MET A 1 0.54 10.42 -27.81
C MET A 1 0.95 10.07 -26.38
N GLU A 2 0.21 10.53 -25.37
CA GLU A 2 0.45 10.09 -24.00
C GLU A 2 -0.04 8.64 -23.87
N HIS A 3 0.87 7.73 -23.53
CA HIS A 3 0.48 6.36 -23.21
C HIS A 3 -0.27 6.37 -21.87
N LEU A 4 -1.53 5.93 -21.87
CA LEU A 4 -2.27 5.68 -20.63
C LEU A 4 -1.49 4.68 -19.78
N ARG A 5 -0.79 5.17 -18.75
CA ARG A 5 -0.03 4.33 -17.83
C ARG A 5 -1.02 3.45 -17.07
N LYS A 6 -0.79 2.14 -17.10
CA LYS A 6 -1.61 1.18 -16.34
C LYS A 6 -1.32 1.35 -14.84
N ILE A 7 -2.38 1.61 -14.06
CA ILE A 7 -2.30 1.67 -12.60
C ILE A 7 -2.07 0.26 -12.05
N THR A 8 -0.94 0.07 -11.36
CA THR A 8 -0.53 -1.19 -10.76
C THR A 8 -1.10 -1.38 -9.36
N ASN A 9 -0.96 -2.58 -8.79
CA ASN A 9 -1.35 -2.82 -7.40
C ASN A 9 -0.48 -2.05 -6.40
N LEU A 10 0.79 -1.77 -6.74
CA LEU A 10 1.66 -0.90 -5.96
C LEU A 10 1.07 0.51 -5.90
N ASP A 11 0.73 1.08 -7.07
CA ASP A 11 0.14 2.42 -7.15
C ASP A 11 -1.15 2.52 -6.33
N LYS A 12 -2.02 1.49 -6.41
CA LYS A 12 -3.26 1.42 -5.61
C LYS A 12 -3.00 1.40 -4.11
N VAL A 13 -2.05 0.59 -3.65
CA VAL A 13 -1.75 0.45 -2.21
C VAL A 13 -1.04 1.70 -1.68
N THR A 14 -0.15 2.30 -2.46
CA THR A 14 0.46 3.59 -2.12
C THR A 14 -0.62 4.68 -2.00
N PHE A 15 -1.57 4.74 -2.94
CA PHE A 15 -2.69 5.67 -2.87
C PHE A 15 -3.57 5.43 -1.63
N ALA A 16 -3.90 4.17 -1.33
CA ALA A 16 -4.66 3.81 -0.13
C ALA A 16 -3.95 4.24 1.16
N LEU A 17 -2.63 4.08 1.24
CA LEU A 17 -1.84 4.57 2.37
C LEU A 17 -1.92 6.10 2.48
N MET A 18 -1.85 6.83 1.36
CA MET A 18 -1.99 8.29 1.38
C MET A 18 -3.37 8.75 1.87
N LEU A 19 -4.43 8.01 1.55
CA LEU A 19 -5.79 8.29 2.07
C LEU A 19 -5.89 8.08 3.58
N GLU A 20 -5.16 7.10 4.12
CA GLU A 20 -5.04 6.84 5.57
C GLU A 20 -3.92 7.67 6.22
N GLU A 21 -3.71 8.91 5.75
CA GLU A 21 -2.71 9.85 6.28
C GLU A 21 -1.27 9.28 6.36
N GLY A 22 -0.97 8.31 5.49
CA GLY A 22 0.31 7.63 5.41
C GLY A 22 0.54 6.55 6.47
N LYS A 23 -0.47 6.16 7.27
CA LYS A 23 -0.30 5.16 8.33
C LYS A 23 -1.53 4.25 8.47
N ALA A 24 -1.38 2.97 8.15
CA ALA A 24 -2.51 2.03 8.19
C ALA A 24 -2.12 0.56 8.44
N ARG A 25 -3.09 -0.22 8.92
CA ARG A 25 -3.12 -1.68 8.90
C ARG A 25 -3.68 -2.17 7.57
N ILE A 26 -3.38 -3.42 7.22
CA ILE A 26 -3.91 -4.04 5.98
C ILE A 26 -5.44 -3.99 5.91
N SER A 27 -6.13 -4.20 7.03
CA SER A 27 -7.59 -4.18 7.08
C SER A 27 -8.19 -2.80 6.77
N GLU A 28 -7.47 -1.72 7.06
CA GLU A 28 -7.90 -0.35 6.74
C GLU A 28 -7.71 -0.09 5.24
N LEU A 29 -6.59 -0.55 4.67
CA LEU A 29 -6.32 -0.43 3.24
C LEU A 29 -7.32 -1.22 2.37
N GLU A 30 -7.84 -2.36 2.85
CA GLU A 30 -8.85 -3.16 2.13
C GLU A 30 -10.11 -2.37 1.77
N PHE A 31 -10.48 -1.34 2.54
CA PHE A 31 -11.65 -0.51 2.25
C PHE A 31 -11.45 0.43 1.05
N HIS A 32 -10.21 0.85 0.78
CA HIS A 32 -9.91 1.85 -0.24
C HIS A 32 -9.64 1.26 -1.61
N VAL A 33 -9.28 -0.03 -1.68
CA VAL A 33 -8.85 -0.67 -2.91
C VAL A 33 -9.59 -1.97 -3.18
N THR A 34 -9.95 -2.19 -4.44
CA THR A 34 -10.53 -3.46 -4.91
C THR A 34 -9.45 -4.53 -5.07
N LEU A 35 -8.70 -4.81 -4.00
CA LEU A 35 -7.63 -5.80 -3.93
C LEU A 35 -7.91 -6.80 -2.82
N THR A 36 -7.50 -8.05 -3.06
CA THR A 36 -7.49 -9.05 -1.98
C THR A 36 -6.41 -8.73 -0.96
N LYS A 37 -6.61 -9.18 0.29
CA LYS A 37 -5.62 -9.10 1.37
C LYS A 37 -4.21 -9.54 0.95
N MET A 38 -4.12 -10.63 0.18
CA MET A 38 -2.84 -11.17 -0.29
C MET A 38 -2.15 -10.23 -1.30
N GLN A 39 -2.91 -9.59 -2.18
CA GLN A 39 -2.37 -8.61 -3.13
C GLN A 39 -1.87 -7.35 -2.39
N ILE A 40 -2.62 -6.88 -1.39
CA ILE A 40 -2.20 -5.74 -0.55
C ILE A 40 -0.92 -6.09 0.19
N LYS A 41 -0.87 -7.26 0.85
CA LYS A 41 0.33 -7.73 1.56
C LYS A 41 1.55 -7.81 0.64
N ARG A 42 1.40 -8.36 -0.57
CA ARG A 42 2.50 -8.42 -1.56
C ARG A 42 2.99 -7.03 -1.94
N ALA A 43 2.07 -6.10 -2.23
CA ALA A 43 2.45 -4.73 -2.57
C ALA A 43 3.18 -4.04 -1.41
N LEU A 44 2.68 -4.16 -0.17
CA LEU A 44 3.33 -3.59 1.02
C LEU A 44 4.73 -4.18 1.25
N VAL A 45 4.91 -5.50 1.08
CA VAL A 45 6.24 -6.13 1.17
C VAL A 45 7.20 -5.53 0.14
N HIS A 46 6.74 -5.30 -1.09
CA HIS A 46 7.54 -4.64 -2.11
C HIS A 46 7.89 -3.19 -1.75
N LEU A 47 6.93 -2.41 -1.25
CA LEU A 47 7.15 -1.02 -0.83
C LEU A 47 8.14 -0.93 0.34
N VAL A 48 8.06 -1.87 1.28
CA VAL A 48 9.01 -1.98 2.40
C VAL A 48 10.41 -2.33 1.88
N ALA A 49 10.52 -3.30 0.97
CA ALA A 49 11.80 -3.67 0.37
C ALA A 49 12.44 -2.51 -0.44
N GLN A 50 11.62 -1.61 -0.98
CA GLN A 50 12.06 -0.40 -1.67
C GLN A 50 12.39 0.77 -0.72
N GLY A 51 12.15 0.61 0.59
CA GLY A 51 12.35 1.67 1.57
C GLY A 51 11.34 2.81 1.47
N GLN A 52 10.18 2.58 0.84
CA GLN A 52 9.11 3.59 0.73
C GLN A 52 8.09 3.50 1.88
N VAL A 53 8.04 2.34 2.54
CA VAL A 53 7.13 2.07 3.65
C VAL A 53 7.91 1.41 4.77
N ALA A 54 7.70 1.83 6.01
CA ALA A 54 8.15 1.12 7.21
C ALA A 54 7.04 0.20 7.74
N TYR A 55 7.43 -0.95 8.29
CA TYR A 55 6.51 -1.87 8.95
C TYR A 55 6.80 -1.97 10.45
N GLU A 56 5.81 -1.65 11.27
CA GLU A 56 5.83 -1.79 12.72
C GLU A 56 5.12 -3.11 13.13
N ALA A 57 5.91 -4.08 13.61
CA ALA A 57 5.40 -5.42 13.92
C ALA A 57 4.49 -5.48 15.17
N SER A 58 4.70 -4.62 16.16
CA SER A 58 3.92 -4.59 17.41
C SER A 58 2.43 -4.40 17.15
N ASN A 59 2.08 -3.52 16.21
CA ASN A 59 0.71 -3.12 15.91
C ASN A 59 0.24 -3.52 14.50
N ASN A 60 1.10 -4.17 13.73
CA ASN A 60 0.91 -4.50 12.30
C ASN A 60 0.61 -3.27 11.44
N ILE A 61 1.31 -2.17 11.69
CA ILE A 61 1.10 -0.89 11.01
C ILE A 61 2.15 -0.68 9.93
N TYR A 62 1.72 -0.13 8.80
CA TYR A 62 2.57 0.30 7.70
C TYR A 62 2.54 1.83 7.63
N THR A 63 3.71 2.45 7.49
CA THR A 63 3.88 3.91 7.48
C THR A 63 4.65 4.33 6.23
N LEU A 64 4.14 5.29 5.45
CA LEU A 64 4.89 5.92 4.36
C LEU A 64 6.11 6.67 4.92
N LEU A 65 7.25 6.54 4.23
CA LEU A 65 8.52 7.18 4.59
C LEU A 65 8.79 8.46 3.79
#